data_AF-A0A0G0NU79-F1
#
_entry.id   AF-A0A0G0NU79-F1
#
_cell.length_a   1.000
_cell.length_b   1.000
_cell.length_c   1.000
_cell.angle_alpha   90.00
_cell.angle_beta   90.00
_cell.angle_gamma   90.00
#
_symmetry.space_group_name_H-M   'P 1'
#
loop_
_entity.id
_entity.type
_entity.pdbx_description
1 polymer ?
#
loop_
_entity_poly.entity_id
_entity_poly.type
_entity_poly.pdbx_seq_one_letter_code
_entity_poly.pdbx_strand_id
1 'polypeptide(L)'
;MYWVYLVMFTFIVFVPTVVNQGYSIFSIAEMQEFAILILGSVGFVIFLIMERSLKRHIAEKSLYQKQVNRMSKDLTNSYSYIGEINRKLDILENIALGYPESSDLTTENQSAVFDSILGAVQVFGKSDEFALRFIQKPNFEVVQEIKSFPELSLNHSVVTCEENKCYTETNEFIVITSPKAVEDIFSCIVIRKKQASHSIEDREMMKTLASQALFIFMF
;
A
#
# COMPACT_ATOMS: atom_id res chain seq x y z
N MET A 1 1.22 -19.04 -40.73
CA MET A 1 2.60 -18.55 -40.96
C MET A 1 3.42 -19.56 -41.74
N TYR A 2 3.76 -20.71 -41.16
CA TYR A 2 4.57 -21.75 -41.81
C TYR A 2 3.99 -22.22 -43.16
N TRP A 3 2.67 -22.31 -43.25
CA TRP A 3 1.97 -22.68 -44.48
C TRP A 3 2.19 -21.73 -45.65
N VAL A 4 2.34 -20.42 -45.42
CA VAL A 4 2.56 -19.45 -46.51
C VAL A 4 3.97 -19.61 -47.09
N TYR A 5 4.98 -19.75 -46.22
CA TYR A 5 6.34 -20.02 -46.65
C TYR A 5 6.49 -21.40 -47.30
N LEU A 6 5.77 -22.41 -46.80
CA LEU A 6 5.75 -23.75 -47.37
C LEU A 6 5.16 -23.75 -48.79
N VAL A 7 4.01 -23.10 -48.99
CA VAL A 7 3.41 -22.95 -50.32
C VAL A 7 4.32 -22.20 -51.28
N MET A 8 4.93 -21.09 -50.82
CA MET A 8 5.94 -20.35 -51.60
C MET A 8 7.13 -21.21 -52.01
N PHE A 9 7.68 -21.95 -51.06
CA PHE A 9 8.81 -22.83 -51.30
C PHE A 9 8.46 -23.93 -52.30
N THR A 10 7.27 -24.53 -52.17
CA THR A 10 6.76 -25.48 -53.16
C THR A 10 6.70 -24.86 -54.55
N PHE A 11 6.13 -23.66 -54.70
CA PHE A 11 6.09 -22.98 -56.00
C PHE A 11 7.48 -22.72 -56.59
N ILE A 12 8.45 -22.30 -55.77
CA ILE A 12 9.84 -22.07 -56.20
C ILE A 12 10.48 -23.36 -56.73
N VAL A 13 10.29 -24.49 -56.03
CA VAL A 13 10.83 -25.80 -56.45
C VAL A 13 10.24 -26.27 -57.79
N PHE A 14 8.98 -25.92 -58.08
CA PHE A 14 8.31 -26.31 -59.33
C PHE A 14 8.57 -25.36 -60.51
N VAL A 15 9.26 -24.22 -60.33
CA VAL A 15 9.57 -23.28 -61.42
C VAL A 15 10.22 -23.96 -62.64
N PRO A 16 11.23 -24.84 -62.50
CA PRO A 16 11.86 -25.50 -63.65
C PRO A 16 10.90 -26.40 -64.44
N THR A 17 9.86 -26.94 -63.79
CA THR A 17 8.85 -27.79 -64.43
C THR A 17 7.77 -26.98 -65.15
N VAL A 18 7.54 -25.73 -64.74
CA VAL A 18 6.55 -24.84 -65.35
C VAL A 18 7.17 -24.07 -66.53
N VAL A 19 8.42 -23.63 -66.41
CA VAL A 19 9.15 -22.86 -67.43
C VAL A 19 9.99 -23.82 -68.27
N ASN A 20 9.35 -24.46 -69.25
CA ASN A 20 9.98 -25.46 -70.15
C ASN A 20 10.31 -24.91 -71.55
N GLN A 21 9.92 -23.68 -71.87
CA GLN A 21 10.15 -23.06 -73.19
C GLN A 21 10.75 -21.66 -73.02
N GLY A 22 11.81 -21.38 -73.77
CA GLY A 22 12.38 -20.04 -73.87
C GLY A 22 11.58 -19.21 -74.86
N TYR A 23 11.34 -17.93 -74.53
CA TYR A 23 10.85 -16.97 -75.50
C TYR A 23 12.01 -16.45 -76.36
N SER A 24 11.74 -15.98 -77.57
CA SER A 24 12.74 -15.65 -78.60
C SER A 24 13.85 -14.64 -78.19
N ILE A 25 13.74 -14.00 -77.03
CA ILE A 25 14.69 -13.00 -76.50
C ILE A 25 15.47 -13.53 -75.28
N PHE A 26 14.96 -14.51 -74.55
CA PHE A 26 15.53 -15.00 -73.30
C PHE A 26 15.71 -16.52 -73.32
N SER A 27 16.86 -16.98 -72.84
CA SER A 27 17.10 -18.40 -72.62
C SER A 27 16.18 -18.95 -71.52
N ILE A 28 15.97 -20.27 -71.54
CA ILE A 28 15.15 -20.96 -70.53
C ILE A 28 15.70 -20.70 -69.11
N ALA A 29 17.02 -20.66 -68.97
CA ALA A 29 17.70 -20.40 -67.70
C ALA A 29 17.38 -19.01 -67.15
N GLU A 30 17.52 -17.97 -67.98
CA GLU A 30 17.22 -16.58 -67.59
C GLU A 30 15.74 -16.41 -67.17
N MET A 31 14.82 -17.11 -67.84
CA MET A 31 13.39 -17.06 -67.50
C MET A 31 13.07 -17.76 -66.18
N GLN A 32 13.75 -18.87 -65.87
CA GLN A 32 13.64 -19.56 -64.59
C GLN A 32 14.21 -18.71 -63.45
N GLU A 33 15.39 -18.12 -63.63
CA GLU A 33 16.01 -17.22 -62.66
C GLU A 33 15.11 -16.02 -62.35
N PHE A 34 14.53 -15.41 -63.38
CA PHE A 34 13.61 -14.28 -63.21
C PHE A 34 12.33 -14.68 -62.44
N ALA A 35 11.75 -15.84 -62.74
CA ALA A 35 10.58 -16.35 -62.02
C ALA A 35 10.90 -16.62 -60.54
N ILE A 36 12.04 -17.23 -60.24
CA ILE A 36 12.51 -17.45 -58.86
C ILE A 36 12.73 -16.11 -58.14
N LEU A 37 13.33 -15.13 -58.82
CA LEU A 37 13.55 -13.79 -58.26
C LEU A 37 12.23 -13.11 -57.89
N ILE A 38 11.21 -13.18 -58.75
CA ILE A 38 9.88 -12.60 -58.46
C ILE A 38 9.24 -13.29 -57.25
N LEU A 39 9.20 -14.62 -57.23
CA LEU A 39 8.65 -15.39 -56.11
C LEU A 39 9.40 -15.07 -54.81
N GLY A 40 10.73 -15.06 -54.84
CA GLY A 40 11.56 -14.67 -53.70
C GLY A 40 11.28 -13.24 -53.22
N SER A 41 11.14 -12.28 -54.14
CA SER A 41 10.83 -10.88 -53.82
C SER A 41 9.47 -10.74 -53.14
N VAL A 42 8.44 -11.43 -53.66
CA VAL A 42 7.11 -11.44 -53.04
C VAL A 42 7.17 -12.04 -51.63
N GLY A 43 7.94 -13.11 -51.44
CA GLY A 43 8.10 -13.76 -50.14
C GLY A 43 8.79 -12.86 -49.13
N PHE A 44 9.81 -12.13 -49.58
CA PHE A 44 10.51 -11.16 -48.77
C PHE A 44 9.59 -9.99 -48.36
N VAL A 45 8.76 -9.48 -49.26
CA VAL A 45 7.78 -8.43 -48.93
C VAL A 45 6.77 -8.92 -47.89
N ILE A 46 6.24 -10.14 -48.05
CA ILE A 46 5.33 -10.74 -47.06
C ILE A 46 6.02 -10.87 -45.70
N PHE A 47 7.29 -11.31 -45.69
CA PHE A 47 8.09 -11.40 -44.47
C PHE A 47 8.23 -10.04 -43.77
N LEU A 48 8.56 -8.97 -44.49
CA LEU A 48 8.70 -7.63 -43.93
C LEU A 48 7.40 -7.08 -43.34
N ILE A 49 6.27 -7.27 -44.05
CA ILE A 49 4.95 -6.87 -43.55
C ILE A 49 4.65 -7.60 -42.24
N MET A 50 4.95 -8.90 -42.19
CA MET A 50 4.70 -9.72 -41.02
C MET A 50 5.56 -9.34 -39.84
N GLU A 51 6.85 -9.09 -40.07
CA GLU A 51 7.78 -8.65 -39.04
C GLU A 51 7.31 -7.34 -38.39
N ARG A 52 6.84 -6.39 -39.21
CA ARG A 52 6.29 -5.13 -38.73
C ARG A 52 5.02 -5.34 -37.89
N SER A 53 4.12 -6.22 -38.33
CA SER A 53 2.91 -6.57 -37.58
C SER A 53 3.25 -7.21 -36.23
N LEU A 54 4.21 -8.14 -36.22
CA LEU A 54 4.65 -8.82 -35.00
C LEU A 54 5.26 -7.85 -34.00
N LYS A 55 6.15 -6.96 -34.46
CA LYS A 55 6.74 -5.90 -33.61
C LYS A 55 5.66 -5.01 -33.00
N ARG A 56 4.64 -4.64 -33.77
CA ARG A 56 3.50 -3.85 -33.28
C ARG A 56 2.71 -4.59 -32.21
N HIS A 57 2.35 -5.86 -32.44
CA HIS A 57 1.62 -6.66 -31.45
C HIS A 57 2.40 -6.87 -30.15
N ILE A 58 3.72 -7.08 -30.23
CA ILE A 58 4.57 -7.20 -29.05
C ILE A 58 4.58 -5.89 -28.25
N ALA A 59 4.71 -4.75 -28.94
CA ALA A 59 4.68 -3.44 -28.30
C ALA A 59 3.31 -3.16 -27.64
N GLU A 60 2.22 -3.42 -28.34
CA GLU A 60 0.85 -3.27 -27.82
C GLU A 60 0.62 -4.17 -26.60
N LYS A 61 1.01 -5.45 -26.68
CA LYS A 61 0.90 -6.39 -25.54
C LYS A 61 1.68 -5.91 -24.31
N SER A 62 2.89 -5.39 -24.52
CA SER A 62 3.71 -4.82 -23.44
C SER A 62 3.04 -3.61 -22.78
N LEU A 63 2.45 -2.72 -23.59
CA LEU A 63 1.70 -1.56 -23.06
C LEU A 63 0.49 -1.99 -22.25
N TYR A 64 -0.32 -2.92 -22.76
CA TYR A 64 -1.48 -3.44 -22.03
C TYR A 64 -1.08 -4.12 -20.72
N GLN A 65 -0.02 -4.93 -20.74
CA GLN A 65 0.46 -5.58 -19.52
C GLN A 65 0.91 -4.57 -18.45
N LYS A 66 1.59 -3.48 -18.87
CA LYS A 66 1.96 -2.39 -17.96
C LYS A 66 0.74 -1.68 -17.40
N GLN A 67 -0.28 -1.43 -18.21
CA GLN A 67 -1.52 -0.80 -17.75
C GLN A 67 -2.28 -1.68 -16.74
N VAL A 68 -2.41 -2.98 -17.03
CA VAL A 68 -3.05 -3.95 -16.12
C VAL A 68 -2.32 -4.01 -14.78
N ASN A 69 -0.99 -4.06 -14.79
CA ASN A 69 -0.20 -4.07 -13.55
C ASN A 69 -0.39 -2.80 -12.72
N ARG A 70 -0.47 -1.62 -13.36
CA ARG A 70 -0.76 -0.36 -12.67
C ARG A 70 -2.16 -0.39 -12.06
N MET A 71 -3.17 -0.76 -12.86
CA MET A 71 -4.55 -0.83 -12.39
C MET A 71 -4.71 -1.81 -11.23
N SER A 72 -4.06 -2.98 -11.29
CA SER A 72 -4.07 -3.95 -10.19
C SER A 72 -3.42 -3.38 -8.94
N LYS A 73 -2.29 -2.67 -9.06
CA LYS A 73 -1.64 -2.02 -7.91
C LYS A 73 -2.54 -0.93 -7.31
N ASP A 74 -3.14 -0.10 -8.15
CA ASP A 74 -4.03 0.98 -7.72
C ASP A 74 -5.28 0.43 -7.03
N LEU A 75 -5.81 -0.68 -7.53
CA LEU A 75 -6.93 -1.40 -6.92
C LEU A 75 -6.57 -1.96 -5.55
N THR A 76 -5.43 -2.66 -5.43
CA THR A 76 -4.94 -3.16 -4.15
C THR A 76 -4.73 -2.02 -3.14
N ASN A 77 -4.12 -0.92 -3.56
CA ASN A 77 -3.93 0.25 -2.71
C ASN A 77 -5.26 0.85 -2.25
N SER A 78 -6.25 0.93 -3.15
CA SER A 78 -7.58 1.46 -2.84
C SER A 78 -8.32 0.58 -1.83
N TYR A 79 -8.28 -0.75 -1.98
CA TYR A 79 -8.89 -1.66 -1.01
C TYR A 79 -8.18 -1.64 0.35
N SER A 80 -6.85 -1.57 0.36
CA SER A 80 -6.09 -1.41 1.60
C SER A 80 -6.46 -0.11 2.32
N TYR A 81 -6.60 0.99 1.57
CA TYR A 81 -7.05 2.27 2.12
C TYR A 81 -8.47 2.19 2.69
N ILE A 82 -9.43 1.63 1.94
CA ILE A 82 -10.81 1.44 2.42
C ILE A 82 -10.82 0.57 3.69
N GLY A 83 -10.02 -0.50 3.74
CA GLY A 83 -9.88 -1.34 4.92
C GLY A 83 -9.31 -0.59 6.13
N GLU A 84 -8.29 0.25 5.92
CA GLU A 84 -7.75 1.11 6.97
C GLU A 84 -8.81 2.08 7.50
N ILE A 85 -9.55 2.74 6.60
CA ILE A 85 -10.62 3.67 6.99
C ILE A 85 -11.75 2.97 7.74
N ASN A 86 -12.22 1.81 7.26
CA ASN A 86 -13.27 1.05 7.94
C ASN A 86 -12.82 0.65 9.35
N ARG A 87 -11.59 0.16 9.50
CA ARG A 87 -11.04 -0.16 10.83
C ARG A 87 -10.96 1.07 11.75
N LYS A 88 -10.63 2.26 11.22
CA LYS A 88 -10.66 3.51 12.00
C LYS A 88 -12.08 3.90 12.41
N LEU A 89 -13.07 3.71 11.53
CA LEU A 89 -14.49 3.95 11.82
C LEU A 89 -15.02 3.00 12.89
N ASP A 90 -14.75 1.70 12.78
CA ASP A 90 -15.16 0.69 13.78
C ASP A 90 -14.58 1.02 15.16
N ILE A 91 -13.31 1.42 15.21
CA ILE A 91 -12.66 1.86 16.45
C ILE A 91 -13.33 3.11 17.01
N LEU A 92 -13.62 4.10 16.16
CA LEU A 92 -14.29 5.33 16.56
C LEU A 92 -15.71 5.06 17.07
N GLU A 93 -16.44 4.15 16.44
CA GLU A 93 -17.77 3.72 16.87
C GLU A 93 -17.69 3.04 18.24
N ASN A 94 -16.78 2.09 18.44
CA ASN A 94 -16.58 1.44 19.73
C ASN A 94 -16.17 2.43 20.84
N ILE A 95 -15.36 3.44 20.50
CA ILE A 95 -14.99 4.53 21.41
C ILE A 95 -16.21 5.40 21.75
N ALA A 96 -16.99 5.79 20.74
CA ALA A 96 -18.14 6.67 20.92
C ALA A 96 -19.30 5.98 21.65
N LEU A 97 -19.54 4.70 21.37
CA LEU A 97 -20.55 3.87 22.02
C LEU A 97 -20.08 3.33 23.37
N GLY A 98 -18.78 3.17 23.56
CA GLY A 98 -18.15 2.84 24.84
C GLY A 98 -18.13 4.01 25.83
N TYR A 99 -18.81 5.13 25.53
CA TYR A 99 -19.16 6.12 26.54
C TYR A 99 -20.02 5.44 27.60
N PRO A 100 -19.53 5.27 28.84
CA PRO A 100 -20.39 4.84 29.91
C PRO A 100 -21.39 5.97 30.16
N GLU A 101 -22.69 5.69 30.01
CA GLU A 101 -23.68 6.50 30.72
C GLU A 101 -23.25 6.48 32.20
N SER A 102 -23.00 7.67 32.73
CA SER A 102 -22.12 7.98 33.86
C SER A 102 -22.60 7.47 35.23
N SER A 103 -23.22 6.30 35.32
CA SER A 103 -23.84 5.79 36.54
C SER A 103 -23.44 4.36 36.96
N ASP A 104 -22.90 3.51 36.07
CA ASP A 104 -22.63 2.09 36.41
C ASP A 104 -21.30 1.54 35.84
N LEU A 105 -20.18 2.23 36.09
CA LEU A 105 -18.85 1.67 35.80
C LEU A 105 -18.44 0.67 36.90
N THR A 106 -18.66 -0.61 36.66
CA THR A 106 -17.97 -1.68 37.40
C THR A 106 -16.50 -1.76 36.97
N THR A 107 -15.63 -2.22 37.86
CA THR A 107 -14.18 -2.40 37.58
C THR A 107 -13.89 -3.30 36.37
N GLU A 108 -14.79 -4.25 36.07
CA GLU A 108 -14.69 -5.13 34.91
C GLU A 108 -15.05 -4.42 33.59
N ASN A 109 -16.01 -3.49 33.62
CA ASN A 109 -16.36 -2.67 32.46
C ASN A 109 -15.26 -1.63 32.15
N GLN A 110 -14.63 -1.05 33.18
CA GLN A 110 -13.52 -0.12 32.99
C GLN A 110 -12.34 -0.77 32.26
N SER A 111 -11.98 -2.02 32.60
CA SER A 111 -10.86 -2.70 31.92
C SER A 111 -11.16 -2.93 30.43
N ALA A 112 -12.38 -3.33 30.08
CA ALA A 112 -12.78 -3.55 28.70
C ALA A 112 -12.72 -2.27 27.85
N VAL A 113 -13.08 -1.11 28.44
CA VAL A 113 -12.97 0.18 27.74
C VAL A 113 -11.50 0.60 27.60
N PHE A 114 -10.65 0.38 28.62
CA PHE A 114 -9.21 0.60 28.49
C PHE A 114 -8.57 -0.29 27.42
N ASP A 115 -8.94 -1.56 27.34
CA ASP A 115 -8.47 -2.48 26.30
C ASP A 115 -8.86 -1.98 24.89
N SER A 116 -10.07 -1.44 24.75
CA SER A 116 -10.54 -0.83 23.50
C SER A 116 -9.72 0.42 23.14
N ILE A 117 -9.39 1.26 24.12
CA ILE A 117 -8.53 2.44 23.94
C ILE A 117 -7.10 2.03 23.58
N LEU A 118 -6.52 1.03 24.24
CA LEU A 118 -5.18 0.53 23.92
C LEU A 118 -5.14 -0.08 22.52
N GLY A 119 -6.17 -0.85 22.13
CA GLY A 119 -6.32 -1.36 20.77
C GLY A 119 -6.35 -0.23 19.75
N ALA A 120 -7.09 0.85 20.02
CA ALA A 120 -7.11 2.04 19.18
C ALA A 120 -5.71 2.69 19.09
N VAL A 121 -5.02 2.88 20.21
CA VAL A 121 -3.66 3.43 20.26
C VAL A 121 -2.69 2.60 19.42
N GLN A 122 -2.78 1.28 19.45
CA GLN A 122 -1.97 0.40 18.61
C GLN A 122 -2.22 0.66 17.11
N VAL A 123 -3.49 0.81 16.72
CA VAL A 123 -3.89 1.03 15.33
C VAL A 123 -3.42 2.38 14.81
N PHE A 124 -3.75 3.46 15.51
CA PHE A 124 -3.44 4.83 15.11
C PHE A 124 -1.96 5.17 15.30
N GLY A 125 -1.36 4.63 16.36
CA GLY A 125 0.06 4.79 16.65
C GLY A 125 0.98 3.98 15.73
N LYS A 126 0.44 3.00 14.98
CA LYS A 126 1.22 2.07 14.12
C LYS A 126 2.41 1.44 14.88
N SER A 127 2.27 1.23 16.19
CA SER A 127 3.30 0.69 17.07
C SER A 127 2.70 -0.29 18.06
N ASP A 128 3.44 -1.33 18.39
CA ASP A 128 3.06 -2.29 19.43
C ASP A 128 3.66 -1.88 20.79
N GLU A 129 4.65 -0.99 20.81
CA GLU A 129 5.34 -0.52 22.01
C GLU A 129 4.79 0.85 22.44
N PHE A 130 3.82 0.84 23.34
CA PHE A 130 3.21 2.06 23.87
C PHE A 130 2.77 1.91 25.32
N ALA A 131 2.60 3.04 26.00
CA ALA A 131 1.98 3.10 27.32
C ALA A 131 1.06 4.31 27.43
N LEU A 132 -0.04 4.10 28.14
CA LEU A 132 -0.95 5.14 28.60
C LEU A 132 -0.59 5.44 30.06
N ARG A 133 -0.28 6.70 30.37
CA ARG A 133 0.08 7.16 31.71
C ARG A 133 -0.88 8.24 32.18
N PHE A 134 -1.24 8.20 33.44
CA PHE A 134 -1.96 9.24 34.15
C PHE A 134 -1.00 9.94 35.08
N ILE A 135 -0.88 11.25 34.96
CA ILE A 135 0.16 12.01 35.64
C ILE A 135 -0.49 13.15 36.41
N GLN A 136 -0.10 13.27 37.68
CA GLN A 136 -0.56 14.34 38.56
C GLN A 136 0.41 15.53 38.53
N LYS A 137 -0.13 16.73 38.34
CA LYS A 137 0.59 17.99 38.54
C LYS A 137 0.53 18.41 40.02
N PRO A 138 1.54 19.13 40.55
CA PRO A 138 2.71 19.70 39.86
C PRO A 138 3.96 18.80 39.84
N ASN A 139 3.98 17.69 40.59
CA ASN A 139 5.18 16.87 40.79
C ASN A 139 5.51 15.96 39.59
N PHE A 140 4.62 15.87 38.60
CA PHE A 140 4.71 14.95 37.47
C PHE A 140 4.86 13.47 37.90
N GLU A 141 4.17 13.12 38.98
CA GLU A 141 4.11 11.74 39.47
C GLU A 141 3.14 10.93 38.62
N VAL A 142 3.57 9.74 38.18
CA VAL A 142 2.72 8.81 37.44
C VAL A 142 1.80 8.11 38.44
N VAL A 143 0.52 8.45 38.40
CA VAL A 143 -0.53 7.89 39.27
C VAL A 143 -0.86 6.46 38.83
N GLN A 144 -0.97 6.25 37.53
CA GLN A 144 -1.21 4.94 36.95
C GLN A 144 -0.55 4.85 35.57
N GLU A 145 0.00 3.69 35.26
CA GLU A 145 0.56 3.37 33.95
C GLU A 145 -0.04 2.05 33.45
N ILE A 146 -0.61 2.09 32.24
CA ILE A 146 -1.12 0.94 31.53
C ILE A 146 -0.26 0.73 30.29
N LYS A 147 0.45 -0.39 30.23
CA LYS A 147 1.44 -0.70 29.18
C LYS A 147 0.86 -1.68 28.17
N SER A 148 1.28 -1.57 26.90
CA SER A 148 0.99 -2.60 25.89
C SER A 148 1.69 -3.93 26.19
N PHE A 149 2.89 -3.88 26.80
CA PHE A 149 3.63 -5.05 27.27
C PHE A 149 4.12 -4.87 28.71
N PRO A 150 4.00 -5.89 29.59
CA PRO A 150 4.45 -5.80 30.99
C PRO A 150 5.95 -5.47 31.13
N GLU A 151 6.77 -5.98 30.21
CA GLU A 151 8.24 -5.84 30.22
C GLU A 151 8.73 -4.51 29.64
N LEU A 152 7.82 -3.65 29.15
CA LEU A 152 8.20 -2.40 28.49
C LEU A 152 8.75 -1.39 29.53
N SER A 153 10.05 -1.09 29.43
CA SER A 153 10.71 -0.02 30.19
C SER A 153 10.79 1.26 29.37
N LEU A 154 9.70 2.03 29.38
CA LEU A 154 9.70 3.37 28.82
C LEU A 154 10.34 4.36 29.81
N ASN A 155 11.66 4.40 29.86
CA ASN A 155 12.41 5.40 30.65
C ASN A 155 12.41 6.77 29.95
N HIS A 156 11.24 7.25 29.53
CA HIS A 156 11.07 8.63 29.09
C HIS A 156 10.62 9.45 30.29
N SER A 157 11.49 10.35 30.75
CA SER A 157 11.12 11.34 31.76
C SER A 157 10.03 12.22 31.15
N VAL A 158 8.85 12.26 31.77
CA VAL A 158 7.67 12.99 31.26
C VAL A 158 7.84 14.52 31.39
N VAL A 159 9.08 14.97 31.48
CA VAL A 159 9.52 16.31 31.90
C VAL A 159 9.39 17.35 30.76
N THR A 160 8.89 16.96 29.59
CA THR A 160 8.72 17.89 28.46
C THR A 160 7.29 17.93 27.92
N CYS A 161 6.30 17.82 28.81
CA CYS A 161 4.94 18.23 28.49
C CYS A 161 4.81 19.74 28.78
N GLU A 162 5.28 20.57 27.85
CA GLU A 162 4.97 22.01 27.87
C GLU A 162 3.45 22.21 27.84
N GLU A 163 2.93 23.12 28.67
CA GLU A 163 1.50 23.26 28.99
C GLU A 163 0.56 23.55 27.80
N ASN A 164 1.09 23.69 26.59
CA ASN A 164 0.31 23.93 25.37
C ASN A 164 0.71 23.02 24.19
N LYS A 165 1.60 22.05 24.37
CA LYS A 165 1.93 21.08 23.32
C LYS A 165 1.27 19.74 23.62
N CYS A 166 0.13 19.50 22.99
CA CYS A 166 -0.57 18.20 23.04
C CYS A 166 0.15 17.09 22.25
N TYR A 167 1.27 17.41 21.62
CA TYR A 167 2.08 16.52 20.80
C TYR A 167 3.55 16.92 20.92
N THR A 168 4.38 16.00 21.37
CA THR A 168 5.83 16.15 21.42
C THR A 168 6.47 14.93 20.76
N GLU A 169 7.40 15.17 19.85
CA GLU A 169 8.11 14.11 19.14
C GLU A 169 9.60 14.24 19.41
N THR A 170 10.19 13.15 19.88
CA THR A 170 11.63 12.99 20.06
C THR A 170 12.15 11.95 19.07
N ASN A 171 13.47 11.74 19.03
CA ASN A 171 14.07 10.74 18.14
C ASN A 171 13.60 9.30 18.45
N GLU A 172 13.22 9.02 19.70
CA GLU A 172 12.87 7.68 20.17
C GLU A 172 11.40 7.53 20.55
N PHE A 173 10.73 8.61 20.96
CA PHE A 173 9.36 8.57 21.49
C PHE A 173 8.47 9.64 20.86
N ILE A 174 7.20 9.29 20.70
CA ILE A 174 6.12 10.22 20.41
C ILE A 174 5.23 10.27 21.66
N VAL A 175 5.00 11.47 22.17
CA VAL A 175 4.18 11.71 23.35
C VAL A 175 2.98 12.55 22.94
N ILE A 176 1.78 12.05 23.26
CA ILE A 176 0.52 12.72 22.98
C ILE A 176 -0.21 12.91 24.30
N THR A 177 -0.50 14.14 24.66
CA THR A 177 -1.17 14.47 25.93
C THR A 177 -2.62 14.86 25.71
N SER A 178 -3.46 14.63 26.72
CA SER A 178 -4.81 15.18 26.73
C SER A 178 -4.75 16.72 26.69
N PRO A 179 -5.61 17.38 25.90
CA PRO A 179 -5.67 18.84 25.81
C PRO A 179 -6.19 19.49 27.09
N LYS A 180 -6.86 18.72 27.97
CA LYS A 180 -7.34 19.18 29.27
C LYS A 180 -6.79 18.29 30.38
N ALA A 181 -6.59 18.88 31.54
CA ALA A 181 -6.38 18.20 32.81
C ALA A 181 -7.69 18.25 33.63
N VAL A 182 -7.95 17.22 34.42
CA VAL A 182 -9.08 17.12 35.35
C VAL A 182 -8.49 16.84 36.72
N GLU A 183 -8.83 17.66 37.73
CA GLU A 183 -8.27 17.56 39.10
C GLU A 183 -6.73 17.48 39.14
N ASP A 184 -6.06 18.32 38.33
CA ASP A 184 -4.60 18.34 38.15
C ASP A 184 -3.99 17.05 37.57
N ILE A 185 -4.82 16.11 37.12
CA ILE A 185 -4.40 14.88 36.42
C ILE A 185 -4.58 15.08 34.92
N PHE A 186 -3.57 14.68 34.15
CA PHE A 186 -3.67 14.59 32.70
C PHE A 186 -3.22 13.20 32.24
N SER A 187 -3.74 12.76 31.10
CA SER A 187 -3.30 11.51 30.48
C SER A 187 -2.28 11.80 29.39
N CYS A 188 -1.33 10.88 29.23
CA CYS A 188 -0.41 10.89 28.11
C CYS A 188 -0.22 9.51 27.53
N ILE A 189 -0.14 9.45 26.21
CA ILE A 189 0.17 8.26 25.45
C ILE A 189 1.61 8.40 24.97
N VAL A 190 2.47 7.49 25.41
CA VAL A 190 3.89 7.43 25.04
C VAL A 190 4.06 6.25 24.10
N ILE A 191 4.49 6.52 22.87
CA ILE A 191 4.72 5.52 21.83
C ILE A 191 6.20 5.50 21.49
N ARG A 192 6.81 4.31 21.49
CA ARG A 192 8.18 4.14 20.99
C ARG A 192 8.18 4.06 19.46
N LYS A 193 9.07 4.84 18.85
CA LYS A 193 9.26 4.86 17.39
C LYS A 193 10.02 3.61 16.97
N LYS A 194 9.49 2.86 15.99
CA LYS A 194 10.22 1.72 15.38
C LYS A 194 11.32 2.19 14.42
N GLN A 195 11.13 3.37 13.82
CA GLN A 195 12.05 3.98 12.85
C GLN A 195 12.03 5.51 13.02
N ALA A 196 13.11 6.21 12.65
CA ALA A 196 13.18 7.67 12.79
C ALA A 196 12.09 8.42 11.99
N SER A 197 11.62 7.84 10.89
CA SER A 197 10.54 8.33 10.02
C SER A 197 9.12 8.00 10.51
N HIS A 198 8.99 7.27 11.62
CA HIS A 198 7.68 6.94 12.20
C HIS A 198 7.01 8.23 12.67
N SER A 199 5.95 8.65 11.99
CA SER A 199 5.14 9.79 12.40
C SER A 199 3.69 9.34 12.52
N ILE A 200 2.95 9.98 13.42
CA ILE A 200 1.53 9.74 13.61
C ILE A 200 0.78 10.77 12.76
N GLU A 201 0.04 10.27 11.78
CA GLU A 201 -0.81 11.06 10.89
C GLU A 201 -2.09 11.52 11.62
N ASP A 202 -2.69 10.63 12.41
CA ASP A 202 -3.98 10.85 13.08
C ASP A 202 -3.83 11.47 14.49
N ARG A 203 -3.14 12.60 14.59
CA ARG A 203 -2.82 13.25 15.89
C ARG A 203 -4.05 13.63 16.70
N GLU A 204 -5.11 14.12 16.04
CA GLU A 204 -6.34 14.53 16.71
C GLU A 204 -7.13 13.35 17.30
N MET A 205 -7.14 12.20 16.60
CA MET A 205 -7.70 10.95 17.15
C MET A 205 -6.96 10.54 18.42
N MET A 206 -5.63 10.59 18.39
CA MET A 206 -4.81 10.23 19.56
C MET A 206 -5.03 11.16 20.77
N LYS A 207 -5.24 12.47 20.55
CA LYS A 207 -5.62 13.41 21.62
C LYS A 207 -7.00 13.09 22.19
N THR A 208 -7.94 12.67 21.34
CA THR A 208 -9.28 12.27 21.74
C THR A 208 -9.23 11.02 22.60
N LEU A 209 -8.44 10.01 22.20
CA LEU A 209 -8.17 8.80 22.98
C LEU A 209 -7.57 9.12 24.36
N ALA A 210 -6.56 9.99 24.41
CA ALA A 210 -5.99 10.44 25.67
C ALA A 210 -7.08 11.11 26.55
N SER A 211 -7.90 12.00 25.99
CA SER A 211 -8.98 12.68 26.73
C SER A 211 -10.01 11.70 27.28
N GLN A 212 -10.40 10.70 26.49
CA GLN A 212 -11.37 9.69 26.92
C GLN A 212 -10.79 8.80 28.01
N ALA A 213 -9.53 8.37 27.87
CA ALA A 213 -8.83 7.65 28.92
C ALA A 213 -8.81 8.44 30.24
N LEU A 214 -8.55 9.75 30.16
CA LEU A 214 -8.58 10.63 31.34
C LEU A 214 -9.99 10.67 31.95
N PHE A 215 -11.03 10.78 31.13
CA PHE A 215 -12.40 10.79 31.62
C PHE A 215 -12.75 9.50 32.37
N ILE A 216 -12.44 8.33 31.80
CA ILE A 216 -12.71 7.02 32.44
C ILE A 216 -11.87 6.82 33.70
N PHE A 217 -10.66 7.37 33.75
CA PHE A 217 -9.84 7.28 34.96
C PHE A 217 -10.40 8.11 36.12
N MET A 218 -11.09 9.23 35.82
CA MET A 218 -11.66 10.11 36.83
C MET A 218 -13.06 9.68 37.34
N PHE A 219 -13.75 8.80 36.61
CA PHE A 219 -15.13 8.37 36.89
C PHE A 219 -15.23 6.85 37.04
#